data_AF-A0A3N5QGJ8-F1
#
_entry.id   AF-A0A3N5QGJ8-F1
#
_cell.length_a   1.000
_cell.length_b   1.000
_cell.length_c   1.000
_cell.angle_alpha   90.00
_cell.angle_beta   90.00
_cell.angle_gamma   90.00
#
_symmetry.space_group_name_H-M   'P 1'
#
loop_
_entity.id
_entity.type
_entity.pdbx_description
1 polymer ?
#
loop_
_entity_poly.entity_id
_entity_poly.type
_entity_poly.pdbx_seq_one_letter_code
_entity_poly.pdbx_strand_id
1 'polypeptide(L)'
;SVAHFKGHELSGFGGTIKNLGMGCASRQGKMEQHSDLSPKVTRKKCIGCGACVEHCAQSAIALQDKKAGIDAKKCIGCGECILICPNGAIEIQWNADIPRFQKKMVEYTFAVLKEKSGRAAFFNFLSAISPACDCYAHNDLPMVQDLGIMASLDPVAIDQAAADMVNQQKALEGNCLTTHRAPGEDKFRGVYPKIDWSIQLDYAEKIGLGRREYELIVV
;
A
#
# COMPACT_ATOMS: atom_id res chain seq x y z
N SER A 1 -7.65 -14.60 0.44
CA SER A 1 -7.78 -13.37 1.26
C SER A 1 -9.25 -13.08 1.45
N VAL A 2 -9.60 -12.42 2.56
CA VAL A 2 -10.93 -11.85 2.77
C VAL A 2 -10.70 -10.37 3.07
N ALA A 3 -11.09 -9.50 2.15
CA ALA A 3 -10.79 -8.08 2.21
C ALA A 3 -12.07 -7.25 2.05
N HIS A 4 -12.22 -6.21 2.85
CA HIS A 4 -13.05 -5.06 2.50
C HIS A 4 -12.37 -4.32 1.34
N PHE A 5 -13.09 -3.91 0.30
CA PHE A 5 -12.55 -3.10 -0.80
C PHE A 5 -12.89 -1.63 -0.57
N LYS A 6 -11.88 -0.75 -0.59
CA LYS A 6 -11.98 0.64 -0.12
C LYS A 6 -10.90 1.52 -0.74
N GLY A 7 -10.98 2.83 -0.55
CA GLY A 7 -9.92 3.78 -0.89
C GLY A 7 -8.67 3.62 -0.03
N HIS A 8 -7.53 4.09 -0.55
CA HIS A 8 -6.26 4.10 0.18
C HIS A 8 -5.35 5.22 -0.34
N GLU A 9 -4.77 5.99 0.58
CA GLU A 9 -4.05 7.23 0.30
C GLU A 9 -2.73 7.05 -0.46
N LEU A 10 -2.13 5.86 -0.43
CA LEU A 10 -0.87 5.54 -1.14
C LEU A 10 -1.03 4.60 -2.34
N SER A 11 -2.16 3.90 -2.47
CA SER A 11 -2.40 2.90 -3.53
C SER A 11 -3.68 3.16 -4.31
N GLY A 12 -4.40 4.23 -4.01
CA GLY A 12 -5.70 4.62 -4.58
C GLY A 12 -6.84 3.78 -4.00
N PHE A 13 -6.70 2.46 -4.01
CA PHE A 13 -7.58 1.54 -3.32
C PHE A 13 -6.80 0.50 -2.51
N GLY A 14 -7.50 -0.20 -1.63
CA GLY A 14 -7.00 -1.39 -0.95
C GLY A 14 -7.99 -2.56 -1.10
N GLY A 15 -7.57 -3.59 -1.83
CA GLY A 15 -8.30 -4.85 -1.98
C GLY A 15 -7.48 -6.03 -1.45
N THR A 16 -7.47 -7.11 -2.22
CA THR A 16 -6.76 -8.35 -1.95
C THR A 16 -5.24 -8.14 -1.91
N ILE A 17 -4.65 -7.39 -2.85
CA ILE A 17 -3.20 -7.14 -2.87
C ILE A 17 -2.77 -6.40 -1.60
N LYS A 18 -3.47 -5.32 -1.24
CA LYS A 18 -3.18 -4.57 -0.01
C LYS A 18 -3.38 -5.43 1.24
N ASN A 19 -4.44 -6.23 1.28
CA ASN A 19 -4.75 -7.10 2.42
C ASN A 19 -3.63 -8.12 2.67
N LEU A 20 -3.14 -8.78 1.62
CA LEU A 20 -2.07 -9.77 1.76
C LEU A 20 -0.70 -9.12 1.91
N GLY A 21 -0.33 -8.21 1.01
CA GLY A 21 0.99 -7.59 0.97
C GLY A 21 1.33 -6.80 2.24
N MET A 22 0.40 -5.99 2.73
CA MET A 22 0.60 -5.25 3.99
C MET A 22 0.17 -6.05 5.21
N GLY A 23 -0.90 -6.83 5.13
CA GLY A 23 -1.46 -7.55 6.28
C GLY A 23 -0.59 -8.72 6.75
N CYS A 24 0.09 -9.40 5.83
CA CYS A 24 1.01 -10.50 6.17
C CYS A 24 2.45 -10.04 6.39
N ALA A 25 2.76 -8.75 6.21
CA ALA A 25 4.10 -8.23 6.48
C ALA A 25 4.38 -8.13 7.98
N SER A 26 5.60 -8.50 8.37
CA SER A 26 6.11 -8.24 9.72
C SER A 26 6.17 -6.74 9.99
N ARG A 27 6.36 -6.34 11.25
CA ARG A 27 6.59 -4.92 11.59
C ARG A 27 7.74 -4.35 10.75
N GLN A 28 8.81 -5.11 10.57
CA GLN A 28 9.94 -4.72 9.74
C GLN A 28 9.55 -4.59 8.26
N GLY A 29 8.81 -5.55 7.72
CA GLY A 29 8.38 -5.49 6.33
C GLY A 29 7.42 -4.34 6.04
N LYS A 30 6.55 -3.98 6.99
CA LYS A 30 5.72 -2.78 6.88
C LYS A 30 6.57 -1.51 6.81
N MET A 31 7.64 -1.41 7.60
CA MET A 31 8.55 -0.27 7.55
C MET A 31 9.29 -0.18 6.21
N GLU A 32 9.75 -1.32 5.69
CA GLU A 32 10.41 -1.40 4.38
C GLU A 32 9.47 -0.95 3.24
N GLN A 33 8.20 -1.36 3.29
CA GLN A 33 7.19 -0.98 2.29
C GLN A 33 7.00 0.54 2.22
N HIS A 34 7.06 1.27 3.35
CA HIS A 34 6.85 2.72 3.41
C HIS A 34 8.14 3.55 3.31
N SER A 35 9.30 2.90 3.29
CA SER A 35 10.59 3.57 3.33
C SER A 35 11.21 3.54 1.94
N ASP A 36 10.97 4.58 1.15
CA ASP A 36 11.59 4.76 -0.17
C ASP A 36 12.71 5.79 -0.18
N LEU A 37 12.77 6.62 0.87
CA LEU A 37 13.77 7.63 1.07
C LEU A 37 14.62 7.33 2.28
N SER A 38 15.83 7.87 2.25
CA SER A 38 16.70 7.84 3.41
C SER A 38 15.95 8.38 4.63
N PRO A 39 15.80 7.58 5.70
CA PRO A 39 15.18 8.04 6.93
C PRO A 39 15.85 9.31 7.45
N LYS A 40 15.12 10.12 8.20
CA LYS A 40 15.67 11.36 8.76
C LYS A 40 16.11 11.11 10.19
N VAL A 41 17.34 11.53 10.50
CA VAL A 41 17.84 11.53 11.88
C VAL A 41 17.48 12.84 12.55
N THR A 42 16.63 12.78 13.57
CA THR A 42 16.35 13.89 14.48
C THR A 42 17.53 14.03 15.45
N ARG A 43 18.50 14.90 15.11
CA ARG A 43 19.76 15.09 15.87
C ARG A 43 19.58 15.34 17.37
N LYS A 44 18.47 15.96 17.76
CA LYS A 44 18.12 16.22 19.18
C LYS A 44 17.84 14.93 19.97
N LYS A 45 17.23 13.92 19.35
CA LYS A 45 16.92 12.62 19.95
C LYS A 45 18.08 11.62 19.86
N CYS A 46 18.97 11.79 18.87
CA CYS A 46 20.08 10.87 18.64
C CYS A 46 21.14 11.02 19.73
N ILE A 47 21.50 9.93 20.41
CA ILE A 47 22.56 9.92 21.44
C ILE A 47 23.92 9.44 20.93
N GLY A 48 24.02 9.08 19.65
CA GLY A 48 25.28 8.61 19.05
C GLY A 48 25.69 7.19 19.44
N CYS A 49 24.76 6.32 19.85
CA CYS A 49 25.07 4.97 20.34
C CYS A 49 25.61 3.99 19.28
N GLY A 50 25.51 4.31 17.99
CA GLY A 50 26.05 3.46 16.92
C GLY A 50 25.22 2.24 16.51
N ALA A 51 24.18 1.85 17.25
CA ALA A 51 23.37 0.65 16.93
C ALA A 51 22.84 0.63 15.47
N CYS A 52 22.40 1.77 14.95
CA CYS A 52 21.95 1.89 13.55
C CYS A 52 23.07 1.65 12.51
N VAL A 53 24.34 1.92 12.87
CA VAL A 53 25.50 1.69 11.98
C VAL A 53 25.74 0.19 11.83
N GLU A 54 25.72 -0.54 12.94
CA GLU A 54 25.94 -2.00 12.98
C GLU A 54 24.91 -2.77 12.16
N HIS A 55 23.66 -2.30 12.15
CA HIS A 55 22.55 -2.95 11.44
C HIS A 55 22.38 -2.50 9.97
N CYS A 56 23.16 -1.53 9.49
CA CYS A 56 23.02 -1.04 8.13
C CYS A 56 23.74 -1.95 7.12
N ALA A 57 23.00 -2.87 6.50
CA ALA A 57 23.53 -3.79 5.47
C ALA A 57 24.16 -3.09 4.25
N GLN A 58 23.81 -1.83 3.99
CA GLN A 58 24.34 -1.03 2.87
C GLN A 58 25.51 -0.13 3.27
N SER A 59 25.94 -0.19 4.54
CA SER A 59 26.96 0.73 5.11
C SER A 59 26.66 2.20 4.79
N ALA A 60 25.37 2.55 4.78
CA ALA A 60 24.87 3.89 4.45
C ALA A 60 24.86 4.82 5.67
N ILE A 61 25.13 4.32 6.87
CA ILE A 61 25.05 5.10 8.12
C ILE A 61 26.44 5.19 8.75
N ALA A 62 26.83 6.39 9.15
CA ALA A 62 28.06 6.65 9.89
C ALA A 62 27.79 7.61 11.06
N LEU A 63 28.65 7.57 12.09
CA LEU A 63 28.63 8.58 13.14
C LEU A 63 29.46 9.80 12.70
N GLN A 64 28.83 10.96 12.65
CA GLN A 64 29.43 12.27 12.39
C GLN A 64 29.07 13.19 13.56
N ASP A 65 30.07 13.78 14.22
CA ASP A 65 29.90 14.61 15.42
C ASP A 65 29.07 13.94 16.54
N LYS A 66 29.33 12.64 16.79
CA LYS A 66 28.58 11.82 17.75
C LYS A 66 27.08 11.72 17.44
N LYS A 67 26.67 11.90 16.18
CA LYS A 67 25.29 11.73 15.70
C LYS A 67 25.28 10.83 14.47
N ALA A 68 24.21 10.05 14.30
CA ALA A 68 24.04 9.27 13.09
C ALA A 68 23.78 10.21 11.89
N GLY A 69 24.52 10.00 10.81
CA GLY A 69 24.30 10.57 9.49
C GLY A 69 24.03 9.44 8.50
N ILE A 70 23.07 9.65 7.59
CA ILE A 70 22.69 8.66 6.58
C ILE A 70 23.04 9.21 5.19
N ASP A 71 23.84 8.46 4.44
CA ASP A 71 24.13 8.70 3.03
C ASP A 71 22.94 8.23 2.18
N ALA A 72 22.15 9.19 1.72
CA ALA A 72 20.95 8.92 0.92
C ALA A 72 21.24 8.22 -0.41
N LYS A 73 22.47 8.31 -0.95
CA LYS A 73 22.84 7.63 -2.20
C LYS A 73 23.06 6.13 -2.02
N LYS A 74 23.46 5.71 -0.82
CA LYS A 74 23.66 4.30 -0.46
C LYS A 74 22.44 3.69 0.23
N CYS A 75 21.63 4.52 0.87
CA CYS A 75 20.46 4.07 1.61
C CYS A 75 19.39 3.54 0.63
N ILE A 76 19.06 2.25 0.76
CA ILE A 76 18.00 1.62 -0.04
C ILE A 76 16.59 1.81 0.57
N GLY A 77 16.51 2.38 1.77
CA GLY A 77 15.26 2.57 2.50
C GLY A 77 14.71 1.30 3.16
N CYS A 78 15.54 0.39 3.69
CA CYS A 78 15.01 -0.82 4.36
C CYS A 78 14.29 -0.56 5.69
N GLY A 79 14.50 0.61 6.32
CA GLY A 79 13.85 0.97 7.59
C GLY A 79 14.41 0.28 8.85
N GLU A 80 15.40 -0.62 8.73
CA GLU A 80 15.97 -1.35 9.88
C GLU A 80 16.52 -0.42 10.97
N CYS A 81 17.19 0.67 10.55
CA CYS A 81 17.75 1.67 11.46
C CYS A 81 16.68 2.38 12.30
N ILE A 82 15.43 2.46 11.83
CA ILE A 82 14.31 3.03 12.56
C ILE A 82 13.89 2.10 13.70
N LEU A 83 13.86 0.79 13.43
CA LEU A 83 13.43 -0.23 14.39
C LEU A 83 14.43 -0.43 15.51
N ILE A 84 15.72 -0.39 15.20
CA ILE A 84 16.79 -0.63 16.19
C ILE A 84 17.11 0.63 17.02
N CYS A 85 16.65 1.81 16.62
CA CYS A 85 17.00 3.05 17.32
C CYS A 85 16.32 3.10 18.70
N PRO A 86 17.07 2.99 19.82
CA PRO A 86 16.47 2.90 21.15
C PRO A 86 15.77 4.19 21.60
N ASN A 87 16.18 5.34 21.03
CA ASN A 87 15.62 6.66 21.34
C ASN A 87 14.63 7.18 20.29
N GLY A 88 14.25 6.36 19.31
CA GLY A 88 13.33 6.79 18.24
C GLY A 88 13.83 8.03 17.50
N ALA A 89 15.16 8.14 17.32
CA ALA A 89 15.79 9.31 16.73
C ALA A 89 15.83 9.26 15.20
N ILE A 90 15.52 8.12 14.59
CA ILE A 90 15.48 7.93 13.15
C ILE A 90 14.01 7.72 12.77
N GLU A 91 13.48 8.60 11.93
CA GLU A 91 12.06 8.64 11.60
C GLU A 91 11.87 8.46 10.08
N ILE A 92 10.77 7.81 9.69
CA ILE A 92 10.39 7.67 8.28
C ILE A 92 10.16 9.06 7.71
N GLN A 93 10.64 9.29 6.48
CA GLN A 93 10.14 10.41 5.70
C GLN A 93 8.90 9.95 4.95
N TRP A 94 7.74 10.51 5.32
CA TRP A 94 6.43 10.12 4.77
C TRP A 94 6.18 10.61 3.32
N ASN A 95 7.23 10.96 2.58
CA ASN A 95 7.19 11.33 1.16
C ASN A 95 7.56 10.14 0.26
N ALA A 96 6.93 8.99 0.52
CA ALA A 96 7.17 7.75 -0.22
C ALA A 96 6.98 7.95 -1.74
N ASP A 97 7.85 7.31 -2.51
CA ASP A 97 7.69 7.19 -3.95
C ASP A 97 6.51 6.23 -4.18
N ILE A 98 5.31 6.79 -4.36
CA ILE A 98 4.04 6.06 -4.46
C ILE A 98 4.14 4.85 -5.42
N PRO A 99 4.68 4.98 -6.65
CA PRO A 99 4.94 3.84 -7.51
C PRO A 99 5.79 2.72 -6.87
N ARG A 100 6.82 3.07 -6.09
CA ARG A 100 7.69 2.09 -5.43
C ARG A 100 7.00 1.42 -4.24
N PHE A 101 6.25 2.17 -3.45
CA PHE A 101 5.37 1.62 -2.40
C PHE A 101 4.42 0.56 -2.99
N GLN A 102 3.73 0.89 -4.08
CA GLN A 102 2.80 -0.03 -4.74
C GLN A 102 3.49 -1.31 -5.23
N LYS A 103 4.69 -1.19 -5.81
CA LYS A 103 5.50 -2.34 -6.26
C LYS A 103 5.94 -3.24 -5.11
N LYS A 104 6.44 -2.67 -4.01
CA LYS A 104 6.82 -3.42 -2.81
C LYS A 104 5.63 -4.16 -2.21
N MET A 105 4.47 -3.52 -2.13
CA MET A 105 3.23 -4.17 -1.65
C MET A 105 2.85 -5.38 -2.51
N VAL A 106 2.99 -5.27 -3.83
CA VAL A 106 2.77 -6.36 -4.78
C VAL A 106 3.81 -7.49 -4.60
N GLU A 107 5.10 -7.16 -4.42
CA GLU A 107 6.16 -8.14 -4.14
C GLU A 107 5.91 -8.94 -2.86
N TYR A 108 5.45 -8.27 -1.81
CA TYR A 108 5.05 -8.94 -0.57
C TYR A 108 3.86 -9.87 -0.79
N THR A 109 2.87 -9.45 -1.59
CA THR A 109 1.74 -10.32 -1.96
C THR A 109 2.21 -11.55 -2.73
N PHE A 110 3.12 -11.35 -3.69
CA PHE A 110 3.75 -12.43 -4.44
C PHE A 110 4.46 -13.41 -3.51
N ALA A 111 5.27 -12.92 -2.57
CA ALA A 111 5.96 -13.76 -1.59
C ALA A 111 5.00 -14.62 -0.75
N VAL A 112 3.86 -14.06 -0.34
CA VAL A 112 2.81 -14.78 0.41
C VAL A 112 2.16 -15.89 -0.43
N LEU A 113 1.93 -15.63 -1.72
CA LEU A 113 1.19 -16.52 -2.61
C LEU A 113 2.06 -17.53 -3.38
N LYS A 114 3.36 -17.29 -3.52
CA LYS A 114 4.29 -18.11 -4.32
C LYS A 114 4.18 -19.60 -4.02
N GLU A 115 4.13 -19.97 -2.74
CA GLU A 115 4.03 -21.38 -2.29
C GLU A 115 2.59 -21.90 -2.18
N LYS A 116 1.60 -21.06 -2.55
CA LYS A 116 0.16 -21.33 -2.43
C LYS A 116 -0.57 -21.30 -3.78
N SER A 117 0.17 -21.38 -4.88
CA SER A 117 -0.41 -21.46 -6.22
C SER A 117 -1.45 -22.58 -6.31
N GLY A 118 -2.62 -22.28 -6.88
CA GLY A 118 -3.77 -23.20 -6.98
C GLY A 118 -4.49 -23.53 -5.66
N ARG A 119 -4.08 -22.95 -4.54
CA ARG A 119 -4.62 -23.24 -3.19
C ARG A 119 -5.15 -21.99 -2.47
N ALA A 120 -5.36 -20.91 -3.21
CA ALA A 120 -5.85 -19.65 -2.69
C ALA A 120 -7.15 -19.24 -3.37
N ALA A 121 -8.07 -18.68 -2.57
CA ALA A 121 -9.27 -18.00 -3.03
C ALA A 121 -9.31 -16.61 -2.41
N PHE A 122 -9.90 -15.66 -3.12
CA PHE A 122 -9.94 -14.25 -2.77
C PHE A 122 -11.38 -13.76 -2.75
N PHE A 123 -11.75 -13.04 -1.70
CA PHE A 123 -13.05 -12.43 -1.54
C PHE A 123 -12.88 -10.96 -1.25
N ASN A 124 -13.47 -10.10 -2.09
CA ASN A 124 -13.54 -8.66 -1.88
C ASN A 124 -14.99 -8.29 -1.53
N PHE A 125 -15.19 -7.74 -0.34
CA PHE A 125 -16.47 -7.19 0.13
C PHE A 125 -16.55 -5.75 -0.34
N LEU A 126 -17.50 -5.48 -1.24
CA LEU A 126 -17.75 -4.15 -1.79
C LEU A 126 -18.97 -3.52 -1.11
N SER A 127 -18.87 -3.36 0.19
CA SER A 127 -19.90 -2.73 1.04
C SER A 127 -19.30 -1.53 1.73
N ALA A 128 -20.04 -0.43 1.85
CA ALA A 128 -19.59 0.80 2.51
C ALA A 128 -18.22 1.28 2.01
N ILE A 129 -18.04 1.31 0.67
CA ILE A 129 -16.78 1.66 0.00
C ILE A 129 -16.29 3.03 0.46
N SER A 130 -15.36 3.02 1.41
CA SER A 130 -14.93 4.23 2.07
C SER A 130 -13.84 4.97 1.29
N PRO A 131 -13.78 6.31 1.35
CA PRO A 131 -12.72 7.06 0.66
C PRO A 131 -11.32 6.82 1.24
N ALA A 132 -11.23 6.56 2.54
CA ALA A 132 -9.97 6.35 3.25
C ALA A 132 -9.80 4.91 3.74
N CYS A 133 -8.55 4.54 4.02
CA CYS A 133 -8.19 3.23 4.54
C CYS A 133 -8.87 2.93 5.90
N ASP A 134 -9.30 1.68 6.11
CA ASP A 134 -9.87 1.22 7.39
C ASP A 134 -8.93 1.33 8.60
N CYS A 135 -7.66 1.67 8.39
CA CYS A 135 -6.71 1.92 9.47
C CYS A 135 -6.95 3.25 10.19
N TYR A 136 -7.73 4.17 9.59
CA TYR A 136 -8.08 5.44 10.21
C TYR A 136 -9.17 5.25 11.27
N ALA A 137 -9.10 6.02 12.35
CA ALA A 137 -10.10 6.00 13.43
C ALA A 137 -11.45 6.63 13.03
N HIS A 138 -11.52 7.21 11.83
CA HIS A 138 -12.69 7.85 11.26
C HIS A 138 -12.74 7.54 9.77
N ASN A 139 -13.95 7.60 9.20
CA ASN A 139 -14.13 7.56 7.77
C ASN A 139 -15.26 8.50 7.36
N ASP A 140 -15.20 8.95 6.12
CA ASP A 140 -16.26 9.74 5.52
C ASP A 140 -17.38 8.83 5.00
N LEU A 141 -18.48 9.42 4.51
CA LEU A 141 -19.56 8.68 3.87
C LEU A 141 -19.05 7.85 2.69
N PRO A 142 -19.63 6.65 2.43
CA PRO A 142 -19.25 5.81 1.31
C PRO A 142 -19.29 6.55 -0.04
N MET A 143 -18.34 6.22 -0.92
CA MET A 143 -18.23 6.81 -2.26
C MET A 143 -19.37 6.40 -3.17
N VAL A 144 -19.76 5.12 -3.09
CA VAL A 144 -20.78 4.48 -3.92
C VAL A 144 -21.64 3.57 -3.06
N GLN A 145 -22.80 3.17 -3.56
CA GLN A 145 -23.65 2.18 -2.88
C GLN A 145 -22.99 0.80 -2.81
N ASP A 146 -23.51 -0.06 -1.94
CA ASP A 146 -23.04 -1.44 -1.79
C ASP A 146 -23.20 -2.24 -3.10
N LEU A 147 -22.15 -2.97 -3.48
CA LEU A 147 -22.07 -3.76 -4.72
C LEU A 147 -21.96 -5.26 -4.47
N GLY A 148 -22.07 -5.69 -3.20
CA GLY A 148 -22.05 -7.09 -2.80
C GLY A 148 -20.65 -7.65 -2.56
N ILE A 149 -20.44 -8.92 -2.92
CA ILE A 149 -19.21 -9.66 -2.66
C ILE A 149 -18.69 -10.21 -3.99
N MET A 150 -17.41 -10.00 -4.26
CA MET A 150 -16.72 -10.67 -5.36
C MET A 150 -15.91 -11.84 -4.84
N ALA A 151 -15.80 -12.88 -5.67
CA ALA A 151 -14.94 -14.02 -5.43
C ALA A 151 -14.09 -14.31 -6.68
N SER A 152 -12.83 -14.69 -6.48
CA SER A 152 -11.92 -15.08 -7.56
C SER A 152 -10.83 -16.03 -7.06
N LEU A 153 -10.23 -16.77 -7.99
CA LEU A 153 -8.98 -17.52 -7.78
C LEU A 153 -7.75 -16.73 -8.26
N ASP A 154 -7.94 -15.59 -8.91
CA ASP A 154 -6.87 -14.69 -9.36
C ASP A 154 -6.91 -13.39 -8.53
N PRO A 155 -5.80 -13.06 -7.81
CA PRO A 155 -5.75 -11.91 -6.91
C PRO A 155 -5.67 -10.55 -7.64
N VAL A 156 -5.22 -10.53 -8.90
CA VAL A 156 -5.11 -9.32 -9.71
C VAL A 156 -6.47 -9.04 -10.36
N ALA A 157 -7.10 -10.08 -10.91
CA ALA A 157 -8.41 -9.97 -11.57
C ALA A 157 -9.49 -9.45 -10.61
N ILE A 158 -9.52 -9.91 -9.35
CA ILE A 158 -10.53 -9.48 -8.37
C ILE A 158 -10.37 -8.02 -7.95
N ASP A 159 -9.13 -7.52 -7.85
CA ASP A 159 -8.88 -6.12 -7.52
C ASP A 159 -9.17 -5.22 -8.73
N GLN A 160 -8.86 -5.67 -9.95
CA GLN A 160 -9.26 -5.00 -11.19
C GLN A 160 -10.79 -4.90 -11.31
N ALA A 161 -11.51 -6.02 -11.20
CA ALA A 161 -12.96 -6.07 -11.29
C ALA A 161 -13.63 -5.21 -10.21
N ALA A 162 -13.09 -5.21 -8.98
CA ALA A 162 -13.59 -4.36 -7.91
C ALA A 162 -13.40 -2.86 -8.18
N ALA A 163 -12.23 -2.46 -8.69
CA ALA A 163 -12.00 -1.06 -9.07
C ALA A 163 -12.96 -0.62 -10.20
N ASP A 164 -13.15 -1.47 -11.21
CA ASP A 164 -14.03 -1.19 -12.34
C ASP A 164 -15.50 -1.09 -11.89
N MET A 165 -15.98 -2.01 -11.07
CA MET A 165 -17.35 -2.01 -10.58
C MET A 165 -17.67 -0.76 -9.74
N VAL A 166 -16.72 -0.29 -8.91
CA VAL A 166 -16.85 0.99 -8.18
C VAL A 166 -16.87 2.16 -9.17
N ASN A 167 -15.96 2.16 -10.14
CA ASN A 167 -15.87 3.24 -11.13
C ASN A 167 -17.07 3.32 -12.07
N GLN A 168 -17.80 2.22 -12.28
CA GLN A 168 -19.05 2.22 -13.04
C GLN A 168 -20.24 2.85 -12.30
N GLN A 169 -20.15 3.11 -10.99
CA GLN A 169 -21.27 3.69 -10.25
C GLN A 169 -21.33 5.21 -10.33
N LYS A 170 -22.50 5.77 -10.06
CA LYS A 170 -22.64 7.18 -9.71
C LYS A 170 -22.21 7.36 -8.25
N ALA A 171 -21.41 8.38 -7.96
CA ALA A 171 -21.01 8.68 -6.59
C ALA A 171 -22.22 9.13 -5.74
N LEU A 172 -22.26 8.68 -4.49
CA LEU A 172 -23.22 9.14 -3.49
C LEU A 172 -23.01 10.63 -3.15
N GLU A 173 -24.02 11.26 -2.57
CA GLU A 173 -23.96 12.64 -2.09
C GLU A 173 -23.46 12.73 -0.65
N GLY A 174 -22.82 13.85 -0.31
CA GLY A 174 -22.36 14.14 1.06
C GLY A 174 -20.97 13.61 1.41
N ASN A 175 -20.35 12.79 0.56
CA ASN A 175 -18.95 12.37 0.74
C ASN A 175 -17.96 13.40 0.15
N CYS A 176 -16.67 13.13 0.32
CA CYS A 176 -15.56 14.00 -0.07
C CYS A 176 -15.32 14.10 -1.59
N LEU A 177 -16.01 13.32 -2.44
CA LEU A 177 -15.81 13.38 -3.89
C LEU A 177 -16.41 14.68 -4.46
N THR A 178 -15.53 15.60 -4.85
CA THR A 178 -15.89 16.83 -5.56
C THR A 178 -15.82 16.70 -7.08
N THR A 179 -15.08 15.69 -7.57
CA THR A 179 -14.87 15.37 -8.99
C THR A 179 -15.06 13.86 -9.21
N HIS A 180 -15.06 13.40 -10.47
CA HIS A 180 -15.19 11.98 -10.83
C HIS A 180 -16.44 11.29 -10.24
N ARG A 181 -17.60 11.96 -10.34
CA ARG A 181 -18.86 11.53 -9.71
C ARG A 181 -19.79 10.75 -10.65
N ALA A 182 -19.59 10.82 -11.96
CA ALA A 182 -20.43 10.14 -12.94
C ALA A 182 -19.99 8.68 -13.16
N PRO A 183 -20.91 7.77 -13.56
CA PRO A 183 -20.56 6.42 -14.03
C PRO A 183 -19.43 6.41 -15.06
N GLY A 184 -18.45 5.51 -14.89
CA GLY A 184 -17.27 5.39 -15.76
C GLY A 184 -16.10 6.28 -15.37
N GLU A 185 -16.29 7.28 -14.52
CA GLU A 185 -15.19 8.10 -13.98
C GLU A 185 -14.45 7.39 -12.84
N ASP A 186 -13.17 7.70 -12.68
CA ASP A 186 -12.29 7.09 -11.68
C ASP A 186 -12.46 7.74 -10.29
N LYS A 187 -13.23 7.09 -9.41
CA LYS A 187 -13.55 7.58 -8.06
C LYS A 187 -12.29 7.66 -7.21
N PHE A 188 -11.36 6.72 -7.36
CA PHE A 188 -10.13 6.71 -6.58
C PHE A 188 -9.22 7.90 -6.92
N ARG A 189 -9.14 8.29 -8.21
CA ARG A 189 -8.50 9.54 -8.61
C ARG A 189 -9.30 10.78 -8.18
N GLY A 190 -10.61 10.68 -8.07
CA GLY A 190 -11.44 11.73 -7.48
C GLY A 190 -11.07 12.04 -6.01
N VAL A 191 -10.74 11.02 -5.22
CA VAL A 191 -10.27 11.20 -3.82
C VAL A 191 -8.79 11.53 -3.77
N TYR A 192 -7.97 10.83 -4.56
CA TYR A 192 -6.51 10.92 -4.55
C TYR A 192 -5.95 11.26 -5.94
N PRO A 193 -6.01 12.53 -6.41
CA PRO A 193 -5.73 12.89 -7.81
C PRO A 193 -4.30 12.61 -8.29
N LYS A 194 -3.35 12.47 -7.37
CA LYS A 194 -1.93 12.22 -7.67
C LYS A 194 -1.57 10.73 -7.63
N ILE A 195 -2.51 9.86 -7.28
CA ILE A 195 -2.27 8.44 -7.10
C ILE A 195 -2.82 7.67 -8.30
N ASP A 196 -1.92 7.05 -9.04
CA ASP A 196 -2.30 6.11 -10.07
C ASP A 196 -2.33 4.70 -9.47
N TRP A 197 -3.54 4.19 -9.23
CA TRP A 197 -3.75 2.85 -8.66
C TRP A 197 -3.43 1.73 -9.65
N SER A 198 -3.40 2.03 -10.96
CA SER A 198 -3.17 1.02 -12.00
C SER A 198 -1.75 0.45 -11.95
N ILE A 199 -0.79 1.21 -11.42
CA ILE A 199 0.62 0.82 -11.28
C ILE A 199 0.76 -0.51 -10.52
N GLN A 200 0.01 -0.71 -9.43
CA GLN A 200 0.09 -1.95 -8.65
C GLN A 200 -0.40 -3.16 -9.48
N LEU A 201 -1.46 -2.99 -10.29
CA LEU A 201 -2.04 -4.08 -11.08
C LEU A 201 -1.19 -4.38 -12.31
N ASP A 202 -0.67 -3.36 -12.99
CA ASP A 202 0.28 -3.51 -14.09
C ASP A 202 1.54 -4.25 -13.65
N TYR A 203 2.08 -3.85 -12.50
CA TYR A 203 3.27 -4.51 -11.97
C TYR A 203 2.98 -5.94 -11.52
N ALA A 204 1.83 -6.18 -10.88
CA ALA A 204 1.40 -7.50 -10.45
C ALA A 204 1.29 -8.48 -11.63
N GLU A 205 0.66 -8.06 -12.72
CA GLU A 205 0.59 -8.83 -13.95
C GLU A 205 1.98 -9.06 -14.55
N LYS A 206 2.82 -8.01 -14.62
CA LYS A 206 4.18 -8.09 -15.14
C LYS A 206 5.06 -9.12 -14.42
N ILE A 207 4.91 -9.26 -13.10
CA ILE A 207 5.69 -10.25 -12.30
C ILE A 207 5.01 -11.63 -12.22
N GLY A 208 3.88 -11.81 -12.88
CA GLY A 208 3.15 -13.09 -12.93
C GLY A 208 2.35 -13.41 -11.66
N LEU A 209 1.91 -12.40 -10.91
CA LEU A 209 1.05 -12.60 -9.73
C LEU A 209 -0.39 -13.02 -10.09
N GLY A 210 -0.86 -12.60 -11.27
CA GLY A 210 -2.21 -12.83 -11.77
C GLY A 210 -2.42 -12.06 -13.08
N ARG A 211 -3.66 -11.94 -13.53
CA ARG A 211 -4.02 -11.21 -14.77
C ARG A 211 -4.99 -10.08 -14.48
N ARG A 212 -4.90 -9.00 -15.23
CA ARG A 212 -5.87 -7.91 -15.17
C ARG A 212 -7.16 -8.26 -15.90
N GLU A 213 -7.08 -9.05 -16.97
CA GLU A 213 -8.25 -9.51 -17.70
C GLU A 213 -9.14 -10.42 -16.83
N TYR A 214 -10.45 -10.22 -16.91
CA TYR A 214 -11.44 -11.00 -16.17
C TYR A 214 -12.74 -11.12 -16.97
N GLU A 215 -13.52 -12.15 -16.64
CA GLU A 215 -14.91 -12.30 -17.04
C GLU A 215 -15.78 -12.17 -15.79
N LEU A 216 -16.76 -11.27 -15.81
CA LEU A 216 -17.68 -11.10 -14.69
C LEU A 216 -18.87 -12.04 -14.84
N ILE A 217 -19.00 -12.98 -13.90
CA ILE A 217 -20.14 -13.90 -13.81
C ILE A 217 -21.01 -13.44 -12.65
N VAL A 218 -22.26 -13.05 -12.94
CA VAL A 218 -23.25 -12.67 -11.93
C VAL A 218 -24.10 -13.89 -11.61
N VAL A 219 -24.18 -14.24 -10.32
CA VAL A 219 -24.90 -15.40 -9.78
C VAL A 219 -26.06 -14.93 -8.91
#